data_AF-A0A9P5PTL0-F1
#
_entry.id   AF-A0A9P5PTL0-F1
#
_cell.length_a   1.000
_cell.length_b   1.000
_cell.length_c   1.000
_cell.angle_alpha   90.00
_cell.angle_beta   90.00
_cell.angle_gamma   90.00
#
_symmetry.space_group_name_H-M   'P 1'
#
loop_
_entity.id
_entity.type
_entity.pdbx_description
1 polymer ?
#
loop_
_entity_poly.entity_id
_entity_poly.type
_entity_poly.pdbx_seq_one_letter_code
_entity_poly.pdbx_strand_id
1 'polypeptide(L)'
;MDTLVNDSDSDSNSDERSARGLARNTPSEKDVENVRHLLRTLLPLELVDLAIEYAEYWPCLHSESPFRVRFEAEAAPGLKIAYCYLLSLPIPNVSTRKGLQIPQVKRIEIHLQSHDQGWATHSGPWFEATIVQDAGESRPKWLNAALNYPLDLSLARADFQQVFAADNLRWHIASNQVANRATQHHSVVWTKQEADGPKDAESSKGREGLGHELVRALKPGDRVAILALAEQWGWENHVESGSIDIYYSV
;
A
#
# COMPACT_ATOMS: atom_id res chain seq x y z
N MET A 1 39.66 -34.35 46.85
CA MET A 1 38.68 -34.24 47.94
C MET A 1 37.97 -32.93 47.78
N ASP A 2 36.75 -32.82 47.29
CA ASP A 2 35.81 -33.78 46.74
C ASP A 2 34.90 -33.05 45.75
N THR A 3 34.47 -33.80 44.76
CA THR A 3 33.47 -33.51 43.74
C THR A 3 32.14 -32.99 44.30
N LEU A 4 31.57 -31.96 43.65
CA LEU A 4 30.13 -31.88 43.42
C LEU A 4 29.88 -31.54 41.95
N VAL A 5 29.47 -32.57 41.22
CA VAL A 5 28.70 -32.49 39.99
C VAL A 5 27.30 -32.02 40.38
N ASN A 6 26.72 -31.07 39.63
CA ASN A 6 25.28 -31.10 39.40
C ASN A 6 24.98 -30.53 38.00
N ASP A 7 24.58 -31.45 37.12
CA ASP A 7 23.92 -31.18 35.85
C ASP A 7 22.54 -30.58 36.09
N SER A 8 22.19 -29.58 35.30
CA SER A 8 20.82 -29.40 34.80
C SER A 8 20.87 -28.49 33.58
N ASP A 9 20.99 -29.12 32.42
CA ASP A 9 20.43 -28.65 31.16
C ASP A 9 18.94 -28.32 31.34
N SER A 10 18.51 -27.15 30.89
CA SER A 10 17.17 -26.95 30.33
C SER A 10 17.08 -25.62 29.60
N ASP A 11 17.20 -25.70 28.28
CA ASP A 11 16.39 -25.01 27.28
C ASP A 11 15.90 -23.58 27.54
N SER A 12 16.46 -22.65 26.77
CA SER A 12 15.68 -21.62 26.07
C SER A 12 16.44 -21.08 24.86
N ASN A 13 16.92 -22.00 24.02
CA ASN A 13 17.33 -21.68 22.65
C ASN A 13 16.10 -21.72 21.72
N SER A 14 15.11 -20.86 21.99
CA SER A 14 13.81 -20.92 21.29
C SER A 14 13.27 -19.60 20.75
N ASP A 15 14.00 -18.49 20.73
CA ASP A 15 13.43 -17.22 20.21
C ASP A 15 14.33 -16.43 19.24
N GLU A 16 15.46 -16.97 18.81
CA GLU A 16 16.31 -16.32 17.78
C GLU A 16 16.04 -16.79 16.34
N ARG A 17 14.96 -17.54 16.10
CA ARG A 17 14.62 -18.08 14.77
C ARG A 17 13.34 -17.55 14.13
N SER A 18 12.68 -16.52 14.68
CA SER A 18 11.37 -16.07 14.20
C SER A 18 11.33 -14.66 13.57
N ALA A 19 12.40 -14.23 12.87
CA ALA A 19 12.41 -12.96 12.16
C ALA A 19 13.15 -13.02 10.80
N ARG A 20 13.12 -14.16 10.11
CA ARG A 20 13.32 -14.17 8.65
C ARG A 20 11.95 -14.04 8.02
N GLY A 21 11.67 -12.86 7.46
CA GLY A 21 10.43 -12.60 6.72
C GLY A 21 10.11 -13.78 5.82
N LEU A 22 8.96 -14.41 6.03
CA LEU A 22 8.43 -15.39 5.09
C LEU A 22 8.44 -14.71 3.73
N ALA A 23 9.28 -15.19 2.82
CA ALA A 23 9.21 -14.79 1.43
C ALA A 23 7.75 -14.95 1.04
N ARG A 24 7.09 -13.84 0.67
CA ARG A 24 5.70 -13.89 0.21
C ARG A 24 5.67 -14.91 -0.93
N ASN A 25 4.88 -15.96 -0.75
CA ASN A 25 4.73 -17.03 -1.74
C ASN A 25 3.79 -16.55 -2.87
N THR A 26 4.12 -15.42 -3.49
CA THR A 26 3.42 -14.89 -4.65
C THR A 26 4.15 -15.34 -5.91
N PRO A 27 3.43 -15.81 -6.95
CA PRO A 27 4.07 -16.31 -8.15
C PRO A 27 4.74 -15.18 -8.92
N SER A 28 5.84 -15.45 -9.61
CA SER A 28 6.39 -14.52 -10.59
C SER A 28 5.58 -14.55 -11.90
N GLU A 29 5.76 -13.55 -12.78
CA GLU A 29 5.16 -13.56 -14.13
C GLU A 29 5.49 -14.86 -14.88
N LYS A 30 6.75 -15.30 -14.79
CA LYS A 30 7.23 -16.55 -15.39
C LYS A 30 6.54 -17.79 -14.80
N ASP A 31 6.28 -17.80 -13.50
CA ASP A 31 5.59 -18.92 -12.86
C ASP A 31 4.14 -19.02 -13.35
N VAL A 32 3.45 -17.89 -13.48
CA VAL A 32 2.08 -17.85 -14.03
C VAL A 32 2.06 -18.27 -15.49
N GLU A 33 3.01 -17.81 -16.31
CA GLU A 33 3.15 -18.25 -17.70
C GLU A 33 3.43 -19.76 -17.82
N ASN A 34 4.31 -20.30 -16.97
CA ASN A 34 4.63 -21.73 -16.94
C ASN A 34 3.40 -22.56 -16.56
N VAL A 35 2.69 -22.17 -15.50
CA VAL A 35 1.45 -22.85 -15.07
C VAL A 35 0.39 -22.77 -16.17
N ARG A 36 0.21 -21.60 -16.80
CA ARG A 36 -0.69 -21.44 -17.94
C ARG A 36 -0.32 -22.36 -19.10
N HIS A 37 0.97 -22.46 -19.43
CA HIS A 37 1.44 -23.35 -20.50
C HIS A 37 1.19 -24.82 -20.18
N LEU A 38 1.46 -25.25 -18.95
CA LEU A 38 1.24 -26.63 -18.50
C LEU A 38 -0.25 -27.00 -18.51
N LEU A 39 -1.12 -26.15 -17.95
CA LEU A 39 -2.56 -26.40 -17.93
C LEU A 39 -3.15 -26.46 -19.34
N ARG A 40 -2.62 -25.68 -20.29
CA ARG A 40 -3.03 -25.73 -21.70
C ARG A 40 -2.72 -27.06 -22.42
N THR A 41 -1.87 -27.91 -21.85
CA THR A 41 -1.67 -29.27 -22.37
C THR A 41 -2.83 -30.20 -22.02
N LEU A 42 -3.65 -29.83 -21.04
CA LEU A 42 -4.76 -30.64 -20.51
C LEU A 42 -6.13 -30.01 -20.76
N LEU A 43 -6.22 -28.68 -20.85
CA LEU A 43 -7.49 -27.93 -20.89
C LEU A 43 -7.49 -26.88 -22.02
N PRO A 44 -8.67 -26.57 -22.61
CA PRO A 44 -8.85 -25.39 -23.45
C PRO A 44 -8.45 -24.09 -22.75
N LEU A 45 -8.01 -23.09 -23.52
CA LEU A 45 -7.46 -21.83 -22.99
C LEU A 45 -8.44 -21.13 -22.04
N GLU A 46 -9.74 -21.16 -22.35
CA GLU A 46 -10.79 -20.51 -21.57
C GLU A 46 -10.89 -21.11 -20.16
N LEU A 47 -10.75 -22.44 -20.03
CA LEU A 47 -10.76 -23.12 -18.73
C LEU A 47 -9.46 -22.90 -17.96
N VAL A 48 -8.33 -22.79 -18.66
CA VAL A 48 -7.05 -22.44 -18.02
C VAL A 48 -7.12 -21.03 -17.44
N ASP A 49 -7.62 -20.07 -18.21
CA ASP A 49 -7.74 -18.68 -17.77
C ASP A 49 -8.73 -18.57 -16.60
N LEU A 50 -9.84 -19.32 -16.65
CA LEU A 50 -10.77 -19.41 -15.53
C LEU A 50 -10.13 -20.04 -14.28
N ALA A 51 -9.30 -21.08 -14.44
CA ALA A 51 -8.60 -21.72 -13.33
C ALA A 51 -7.58 -20.78 -12.68
N ILE A 52 -6.79 -20.04 -13.48
CA ILE A 52 -5.84 -19.04 -12.98
C ILE A 52 -6.58 -17.92 -12.24
N GLU A 53 -7.68 -17.43 -12.81
CA GLU A 53 -8.49 -16.38 -12.19
C GLU A 53 -9.12 -16.86 -10.87
N TYR A 54 -9.69 -18.07 -10.85
CA TYR A 54 -10.34 -18.62 -9.65
C TYR A 54 -9.33 -18.95 -8.54
N ALA A 55 -8.13 -19.36 -8.90
CA ALA A 55 -7.05 -19.61 -7.95
C ALA A 55 -6.36 -18.33 -7.46
N GLU A 56 -6.73 -17.16 -8.00
CA GLU A 56 -6.04 -15.88 -7.77
C GLU A 56 -4.52 -15.99 -7.99
N TYR A 57 -4.12 -16.83 -8.95
CA TYR A 57 -2.72 -17.15 -9.20
C TYR A 57 -2.08 -16.08 -10.10
N TRP A 58 -1.84 -14.91 -9.51
CA TRP A 58 -1.37 -13.71 -10.20
C TRP A 58 -0.04 -13.22 -9.62
N PRO A 59 0.83 -12.58 -10.44
CA PRO A 59 2.01 -11.95 -9.91
C PRO A 59 1.67 -10.76 -9.02
N CYS A 60 2.57 -10.47 -8.08
CA CYS A 60 2.42 -9.41 -7.10
C CYS A 60 3.60 -8.45 -7.13
N LEU A 61 3.32 -7.16 -7.28
CA LEU A 61 4.29 -6.11 -6.98
C LEU A 61 4.20 -5.80 -5.50
N HIS A 62 5.29 -6.06 -4.79
CA HIS A 62 5.39 -5.76 -3.38
C HIS A 62 6.20 -4.47 -3.16
N SER A 63 5.71 -3.57 -2.32
CA SER A 63 6.43 -2.39 -1.85
C SER A 63 6.22 -2.21 -0.35
N GLU A 64 7.28 -1.91 0.37
CA GLU A 64 7.26 -1.71 1.81
C GLU A 64 8.12 -0.50 2.16
N SER A 65 7.66 0.27 3.14
CA SER A 65 8.45 1.36 3.71
C SER A 65 9.19 0.85 4.96
N PRO A 66 10.53 0.89 4.99
CA PRO A 66 11.28 0.55 6.18
C PRO A 66 11.28 1.69 7.22
N PHE A 67 10.66 2.82 6.90
CA PHE A 67 10.77 4.04 7.70
C PHE A 67 9.66 4.14 8.74
N ARG A 68 10.08 4.33 9.98
CA ARG A 68 9.24 4.86 11.06
C ARG A 68 9.26 6.36 11.01
N VAL A 69 8.09 6.98 10.99
CA VAL A 69 7.96 8.42 10.78
C VAL A 69 6.90 9.01 11.69
N ARG A 70 7.20 10.22 12.16
CA ARG A 70 6.32 11.06 12.97
C ARG A 70 5.97 12.27 12.12
N PHE A 71 4.68 12.52 11.97
CA PHE A 71 4.15 13.67 11.24
C PHE A 71 3.37 14.55 12.21
N GLU A 72 3.78 15.81 12.32
CA GLU A 72 3.18 16.78 13.26
C GLU A 72 2.58 17.93 12.48
N ALA A 73 1.29 18.18 12.68
CA ALA A 73 0.61 19.34 12.09
C ALA A 73 1.10 20.64 12.74
N GLU A 74 1.80 21.49 11.97
CA GLU A 74 2.21 22.82 12.42
C GLU A 74 1.01 23.76 12.57
N ALA A 75 1.13 24.72 13.50
CA ALA A 75 0.07 25.62 13.95
C ALA A 75 -0.30 26.74 12.94
N ALA A 76 -0.32 26.48 11.63
CA ALA A 76 -0.72 27.50 10.65
C ALA A 76 -2.18 27.33 10.19
N PRO A 77 -2.92 28.45 9.99
CA PRO A 77 -4.30 28.39 9.53
C PRO A 77 -4.41 27.71 8.15
N GLY A 78 -5.20 26.65 8.05
CA GLY A 78 -5.49 25.95 6.80
C GLY A 78 -4.45 24.91 6.36
N LEU A 79 -3.46 24.57 7.20
CA LEU A 79 -2.51 23.51 6.88
C LEU A 79 -3.17 22.13 7.03
N LYS A 80 -3.51 21.53 5.88
CA LYS A 80 -3.53 20.08 5.73
C LYS A 80 -2.10 19.66 5.45
N ILE A 81 -1.45 19.01 6.40
CA ILE A 81 -0.20 18.33 6.13
C ILE A 81 -0.52 17.06 5.33
N ALA A 82 0.28 16.84 4.29
CA ALA A 82 0.24 15.62 3.50
C ALA A 82 1.66 15.10 3.31
N TYR A 83 1.93 13.94 3.89
CA TYR A 83 3.16 13.20 3.62
C TYR A 83 2.88 12.11 2.60
N CYS A 84 3.72 12.03 1.56
CA CYS A 84 3.81 10.82 0.76
C CYS A 84 4.64 9.82 1.57
N TYR A 85 3.99 8.84 2.19
CA TYR A 85 4.65 7.88 3.07
C TYR A 85 5.33 6.75 2.29
N LEU A 86 4.64 6.20 1.30
CA LEU A 86 5.11 5.06 0.51
C LEU A 86 4.58 5.16 -0.91
N LEU A 87 5.44 4.86 -1.88
CA LEU A 87 5.08 4.65 -3.28
C LEU A 87 5.25 3.18 -3.66
N SER A 88 4.31 2.66 -4.43
CA SER A 88 4.46 1.34 -5.04
C SER A 88 5.52 1.36 -6.16
N LEU A 89 5.97 0.17 -6.54
CA LEU A 89 6.57 -0.07 -7.84
C LEU A 89 5.61 0.36 -8.97
N PRO A 90 6.13 0.81 -10.13
CA PRO A 90 5.28 1.18 -11.24
C PRO A 90 4.66 -0.08 -11.84
N ILE A 91 3.41 0.01 -12.28
CA ILE A 91 2.73 -1.11 -12.93
C ILE A 91 3.49 -1.45 -14.22
N PRO A 92 3.93 -2.72 -14.40
CA PRO A 92 4.76 -3.09 -15.53
C PRO A 92 4.01 -2.97 -16.86
N ASN A 93 4.77 -2.84 -17.94
CA ASN A 93 4.27 -3.10 -19.28
C ASN A 93 4.57 -4.57 -19.61
N VAL A 94 3.54 -5.40 -19.79
CA VAL A 94 3.75 -6.82 -20.10
C VAL A 94 3.93 -6.99 -21.60
N SER A 95 5.18 -7.23 -22.01
CA SER A 95 5.50 -7.49 -23.42
C SER A 95 5.35 -8.97 -23.72
N THR A 96 4.36 -9.34 -24.55
CA THR A 96 4.17 -10.73 -24.96
C THR A 96 4.69 -10.96 -26.38
N ARG A 97 4.89 -12.22 -26.76
CA ARG A 97 5.27 -12.60 -28.14
C ARG A 97 4.23 -12.16 -29.20
N LYS A 98 3.00 -11.84 -28.79
CA LYS A 98 1.90 -11.40 -29.68
C LYS A 98 1.72 -9.87 -29.71
N GLY A 99 2.53 -9.12 -28.97
CA GLY A 99 2.44 -7.67 -28.83
C GLY A 99 2.42 -7.21 -27.37
N LEU A 100 2.19 -5.91 -27.17
CA LEU A 100 2.06 -5.32 -25.84
C LEU A 100 0.72 -5.76 -25.21
N GLN A 101 0.78 -6.52 -24.12
CA GLN A 101 -0.38 -6.80 -23.28
C GLN A 101 -0.41 -5.78 -22.15
N ILE A 102 -1.54 -5.11 -22.00
CA ILE A 102 -1.74 -4.16 -20.90
C ILE A 102 -2.21 -4.98 -19.69
N PRO A 103 -1.37 -5.15 -18.65
CA PRO A 103 -1.79 -5.88 -17.46
C PRO A 103 -2.98 -5.17 -16.83
N GLN A 104 -3.95 -5.96 -16.38
CA GLN A 104 -5.06 -5.47 -15.60
C GLN A 104 -4.76 -5.67 -14.13
N VAL A 105 -4.78 -4.60 -13.33
CA VAL A 105 -4.73 -4.71 -11.87
C VAL A 105 -5.97 -5.45 -11.38
N LYS A 106 -5.78 -6.49 -10.59
CA LYS A 106 -6.82 -7.39 -10.07
C LYS A 106 -7.20 -7.03 -8.65
N ARG A 107 -6.17 -6.83 -7.81
CA ARG A 107 -6.31 -6.59 -6.38
C ARG A 107 -5.19 -5.69 -5.88
N ILE A 108 -5.50 -4.87 -4.90
CA ILE A 108 -4.55 -4.07 -4.14
C ILE A 108 -4.79 -4.33 -2.67
N GLU A 109 -3.72 -4.64 -1.94
CA GLU A 109 -3.74 -4.81 -0.50
C GLU A 109 -2.82 -3.76 0.10
N ILE A 110 -3.33 -2.99 1.06
CA ILE A 110 -2.54 -2.00 1.80
C ILE A 110 -2.60 -2.37 3.27
N HIS A 111 -1.43 -2.43 3.89
CA HIS A 111 -1.27 -2.67 5.32
C HIS A 111 -0.51 -1.50 5.93
N LEU A 112 -0.97 -1.01 7.08
CA LEU A 112 -0.33 0.06 7.84
C LEU A 112 -0.34 -0.29 9.33
N GLN A 113 0.74 0.04 10.01
CA GLN A 113 0.80 0.06 11.47
C GLN A 113 1.06 1.49 11.91
N SER A 114 0.13 2.06 12.65
CA SER A 114 0.23 3.46 13.06
C SER A 114 -0.63 3.77 14.28
N HIS A 115 -0.36 4.91 14.90
CA HIS A 115 -1.14 5.43 16.02
C HIS A 115 -1.05 6.96 16.06
N ASP A 116 -1.90 7.58 16.87
CA ASP A 116 -1.91 9.03 17.06
C ASP A 116 -1.64 9.37 18.53
N GLN A 117 -0.61 10.19 18.76
CA GLN A 117 -0.30 10.69 20.11
C GLN A 117 -0.82 12.11 20.34
N GLY A 118 -1.47 12.68 19.33
CA GLY A 118 -1.99 14.03 19.35
C GLY A 118 -3.34 14.16 20.05
N TRP A 119 -3.62 15.37 20.55
CA TRP A 119 -4.92 15.71 21.14
C TRP A 119 -5.69 16.63 20.20
N ALA A 120 -6.94 16.27 19.88
CA ALA A 120 -7.85 17.15 19.17
C ALA A 120 -9.32 16.87 19.50
N THR A 121 -10.19 17.75 19.02
CA THR A 121 -11.65 17.71 19.21
C THR A 121 -12.40 16.84 18.19
N HIS A 122 -11.75 16.40 17.11
CA HIS A 122 -12.37 15.62 16.03
C HIS A 122 -11.53 14.40 15.63
N SER A 123 -12.09 13.58 14.74
CA SER A 123 -11.52 12.36 14.17
C SER A 123 -10.03 12.51 13.81
N GLY A 124 -9.19 11.60 14.29
CA GLY A 124 -7.72 11.68 14.21
C GLY A 124 -7.13 11.64 12.80
N PRO A 125 -5.79 11.68 12.69
CA PRO A 125 -5.11 11.66 11.41
C PRO A 125 -5.47 10.40 10.62
N TRP A 126 -5.37 10.50 9.30
CA TRP A 126 -5.88 9.46 8.42
C TRP A 126 -4.95 9.21 7.23
N PHE A 127 -5.26 8.14 6.52
CA PHE A 127 -4.49 7.67 5.38
C PHE A 127 -5.38 7.61 4.15
N GLU A 128 -4.84 8.06 3.02
CA GLU A 128 -5.49 8.00 1.71
C GLU A 128 -4.55 7.36 0.68
N ALA A 129 -5.11 6.76 -0.36
CA ALA A 129 -4.39 6.30 -1.53
C ALA A 129 -4.63 7.23 -2.72
N THR A 130 -3.63 7.43 -3.57
CA THR A 130 -3.82 8.12 -4.85
C THR A 130 -2.94 7.53 -5.96
N ILE A 131 -3.31 7.80 -7.21
CA ILE A 131 -2.57 7.37 -8.39
C ILE A 131 -1.53 8.42 -8.74
N VAL A 132 -0.28 7.99 -8.93
CA VAL A 132 0.83 8.85 -9.32
C VAL A 132 1.36 8.41 -10.67
N GLN A 133 1.32 9.32 -11.64
CA GLN A 133 1.78 9.07 -13.00
C GLN A 133 3.29 9.29 -13.09
N ASP A 134 4.04 8.28 -13.54
CA ASP A 134 5.51 8.30 -13.67
C ASP A 134 5.98 8.68 -15.09
N ALA A 135 5.14 9.37 -15.87
CA ALA A 135 5.44 9.70 -17.26
C ALA A 135 4.78 11.01 -17.73
N GLY A 136 5.42 11.64 -18.72
CA GLY A 136 4.90 12.83 -19.39
C GLY A 136 4.90 14.09 -18.53
N GLU A 137 4.11 15.09 -18.96
CA GLU A 137 3.95 16.38 -18.29
C GLU A 137 3.26 16.25 -16.91
N SER A 138 2.56 15.14 -16.68
CA SER A 138 1.86 14.83 -15.43
C SER A 138 2.76 14.23 -14.35
N ARG A 139 4.05 13.98 -14.65
CA ARG A 139 5.01 13.43 -13.68
C ARG A 139 5.32 14.47 -12.58
N PRO A 140 5.03 14.18 -11.29
CA PRO A 140 5.30 15.12 -10.22
C PRO A 140 6.80 15.32 -9.99
N LYS A 141 7.22 16.55 -9.69
CA LYS A 141 8.66 16.87 -9.51
C LYS A 141 9.23 16.21 -8.25
N TRP A 142 8.37 15.99 -7.25
CA TRP A 142 8.74 15.35 -5.99
C TRP A 142 8.89 13.83 -6.08
N LEU A 143 8.49 13.20 -7.18
CA LEU A 143 8.43 11.73 -7.31
C LEU A 143 9.78 11.07 -6.99
N ASN A 144 10.89 11.60 -7.51
CA ASN A 144 12.22 11.02 -7.29
C ASN A 144 12.66 11.07 -5.81
N ALA A 145 12.24 12.10 -5.06
CA ALA A 145 12.51 12.19 -3.64
C ALA A 145 11.68 11.17 -2.86
N ALA A 146 10.37 11.12 -3.13
CA ALA A 146 9.43 10.20 -2.47
C ALA A 146 9.71 8.71 -2.74
N LEU A 147 10.43 8.37 -3.81
CA LEU A 147 10.87 6.99 -4.07
C LEU A 147 11.88 6.47 -3.03
N ASN A 148 12.60 7.36 -2.35
CA ASN A 148 13.69 6.99 -1.45
C ASN A 148 13.34 7.14 0.02
N TYR A 149 12.44 8.05 0.38
CA TYR A 149 12.06 8.33 1.75
C TYR A 149 10.68 9.02 1.83
N PRO A 150 9.96 8.89 2.96
CA PRO A 150 8.73 9.63 3.21
C PRO A 150 8.95 11.14 3.06
N LEU A 151 8.10 11.80 2.29
CA LEU A 151 8.30 13.19 1.90
C LEU A 151 7.12 14.07 2.32
N ASP A 152 7.42 15.20 2.94
CA ASP A 152 6.44 16.26 3.20
C ASP A 152 6.07 16.96 1.89
N LEU A 153 4.87 16.69 1.38
CA LEU A 153 4.39 17.30 0.14
C LEU A 153 4.03 18.78 0.32
N SER A 154 3.78 19.24 1.56
CA SER A 154 3.49 20.65 1.83
C SER A 154 4.73 21.53 1.60
N LEU A 155 5.92 21.00 1.92
CA LEU A 155 7.20 21.67 1.69
C LEU A 155 7.64 21.66 0.22
N ALA A 156 7.09 20.75 -0.58
CA ALA A 156 7.38 20.66 -2.01
C ALA A 156 6.75 21.81 -2.85
N ARG A 157 5.90 22.67 -2.24
CA ARG A 157 5.29 23.95 -2.69
C ARG A 157 4.61 24.04 -4.06
N ALA A 158 5.10 23.40 -5.13
CA ALA A 158 4.58 23.57 -6.49
C ALA A 158 3.52 22.52 -6.92
N ASP A 159 3.53 21.33 -6.30
CA ASP A 159 2.71 20.20 -6.74
C ASP A 159 1.74 19.68 -5.67
N PHE A 160 1.69 20.31 -4.48
CA PHE A 160 0.71 19.96 -3.43
C PHE A 160 -0.70 20.05 -4.02
N GLN A 161 -1.03 21.14 -4.71
CA GLN A 161 -2.31 21.24 -5.39
C GLN A 161 -2.50 20.16 -6.45
N GLN A 162 -1.50 19.69 -7.20
CA GLN A 162 -1.75 18.63 -8.20
C GLN A 162 -2.24 17.31 -7.57
N VAL A 163 -1.73 16.95 -6.39
CA VAL A 163 -2.20 15.78 -5.63
C VAL A 163 -3.64 15.99 -5.13
N PHE A 164 -4.04 17.23 -4.89
CA PHE A 164 -5.34 17.58 -4.29
C PHE A 164 -6.37 18.23 -5.24
N ALA A 165 -6.00 18.62 -6.47
CA ALA A 165 -6.78 19.48 -7.37
C ALA A 165 -7.34 18.78 -8.60
N ALA A 166 -6.89 17.56 -8.92
CA ALA A 166 -7.47 16.76 -10.01
C ALA A 166 -8.54 15.80 -9.44
N ASP A 167 -9.82 16.13 -9.67
CA ASP A 167 -11.00 15.26 -9.55
C ASP A 167 -11.21 14.49 -8.23
N ASN A 168 -10.55 14.88 -7.13
CA ASN A 168 -10.67 14.20 -5.82
C ASN A 168 -10.44 12.67 -5.91
N LEU A 169 -9.54 12.22 -6.79
CA LEU A 169 -9.16 10.81 -6.93
C LEU A 169 -8.19 10.38 -5.80
N ARG A 170 -8.70 10.48 -4.58
CA ARG A 170 -8.05 9.97 -3.37
C ARG A 170 -9.03 9.06 -2.67
N TRP A 171 -8.56 7.88 -2.29
CA TRP A 171 -9.39 6.85 -1.68
C TRP A 171 -9.02 6.68 -0.22
N HIS A 172 -10.01 6.69 0.65
CA HIS A 172 -9.79 6.53 2.08
C HIS A 172 -9.24 5.13 2.37
N ILE A 173 -8.13 5.05 3.11
CA ILE A 173 -7.56 3.78 3.59
C ILE A 173 -8.03 3.52 5.02
N ALA A 174 -7.71 4.43 5.94
CA ALA A 174 -7.97 4.25 7.37
C ALA A 174 -7.85 5.56 8.15
N SER A 175 -8.28 5.56 9.41
CA SER A 175 -8.06 6.66 10.35
C SER A 175 -7.59 6.14 11.69
N ASN A 176 -6.64 6.85 12.30
CA ASN A 176 -6.22 6.56 13.66
C ASN A 176 -7.25 7.04 14.68
N GLN A 177 -7.30 6.37 15.82
CA GLN A 177 -8.00 6.90 16.99
C GLN A 177 -7.19 8.00 17.64
N VAL A 178 -7.86 9.12 17.97
CA VAL A 178 -7.24 10.29 18.59
C VAL A 178 -6.63 9.94 19.94
N ALA A 179 -5.45 10.50 20.24
CA ALA A 179 -4.77 10.39 21.53
C ALA A 179 -4.58 8.92 22.01
N ASN A 180 -4.50 7.97 21.08
CA ASN A 180 -4.28 6.56 21.38
C ASN A 180 -2.83 6.17 21.04
N ARG A 181 -2.05 5.82 22.07
CA ARG A 181 -0.64 5.41 21.92
C ARG A 181 -0.46 3.96 21.51
N ALA A 182 -1.52 3.15 21.48
CA ALA A 182 -1.44 1.77 21.05
C ALA A 182 -1.42 1.70 19.52
N THR A 183 -0.39 1.04 18.98
CA THR A 183 -0.24 0.77 17.55
C THR A 183 -1.48 0.04 17.02
N GLN A 184 -2.07 0.61 15.97
CA GLN A 184 -3.24 0.06 15.28
C GLN A 184 -2.81 -0.58 13.98
N HIS A 185 -3.42 -1.72 13.67
CA HIS A 185 -3.22 -2.42 12.41
C HIS A 185 -4.37 -2.07 11.47
N HIS A 186 -4.05 -1.32 10.41
CA HIS A 186 -4.99 -0.98 9.36
C HIS A 186 -4.73 -1.85 8.15
N SER A 187 -5.80 -2.35 7.54
CA SER A 187 -5.73 -3.19 6.35
C SER A 187 -6.91 -2.88 5.44
N VAL A 188 -6.63 -2.63 4.16
CA VAL A 188 -7.67 -2.54 3.13
C VAL A 188 -7.32 -3.45 1.96
N VAL A 189 -8.36 -4.09 1.43
CA VAL A 189 -8.26 -4.92 0.23
C VAL A 189 -9.25 -4.37 -0.79
N TRP A 190 -8.74 -3.94 -1.94
CA TRP A 190 -9.53 -3.43 -3.04
C TRP A 190 -9.40 -4.33 -4.24
N THR A 191 -10.52 -4.69 -4.85
CA THR A 191 -10.57 -5.46 -6.09
C THR A 191 -11.34 -4.65 -7.14
N LYS A 192 -11.45 -5.17 -8.36
CA LYS A 192 -12.32 -4.56 -9.39
C LYS A 192 -13.80 -4.60 -9.01
N GLN A 193 -14.19 -5.47 -8.10
CA GLN A 193 -15.57 -5.62 -7.65
C GLN A 193 -15.86 -4.56 -6.61
N GLU A 194 -17.06 -4.00 -6.67
CA GLU A 194 -17.46 -3.03 -5.68
C GLU A 194 -17.72 -3.75 -4.36
N ALA A 195 -17.15 -3.24 -3.27
CA ALA A 195 -17.45 -3.76 -1.95
C ALA A 195 -18.90 -3.45 -1.57
N ASP A 196 -19.52 -4.40 -0.88
CA ASP A 196 -20.77 -4.17 -0.16
C ASP A 196 -20.46 -3.33 1.09
N GLY A 197 -21.24 -2.28 1.32
CA GLY A 197 -21.05 -1.39 2.47
C GLY A 197 -21.37 0.08 2.18
N PRO A 198 -21.23 0.94 3.20
CA PRO A 198 -21.36 2.38 3.02
C PRO A 198 -20.30 2.90 2.05
N LYS A 199 -20.71 3.79 1.16
CA LYS A 199 -19.86 4.45 0.15
C LYS A 199 -20.07 5.95 0.28
N ASP A 200 -18.98 6.70 0.32
CA ASP A 200 -19.03 8.16 0.35
C ASP A 200 -17.94 8.73 -0.57
N ALA A 201 -18.37 9.20 -1.74
CA ALA A 201 -17.49 9.83 -2.73
C ALA A 201 -17.02 11.22 -2.32
N GLU A 202 -17.74 11.89 -1.42
CA GLU A 202 -17.54 13.29 -1.05
C GLU A 202 -17.05 13.44 0.40
N SER A 203 -16.67 12.33 1.04
CA SER A 203 -16.09 12.34 2.37
C SER A 203 -14.86 13.24 2.42
N SER A 204 -14.72 13.96 3.53
CA SER A 204 -13.59 14.87 3.75
C SER A 204 -12.24 14.15 3.84
N LYS A 205 -12.26 12.82 4.03
CA LYS A 205 -11.08 11.94 4.14
C LYS A 205 -10.84 11.12 2.87
N GLY A 206 -11.35 11.61 1.73
CA GLY A 206 -11.29 10.91 0.46
C GLY A 206 -12.42 9.90 0.29
N ARG A 207 -12.46 9.27 -0.88
CA ARG A 207 -13.53 8.38 -1.35
C ARG A 207 -13.57 7.11 -0.50
N GLU A 208 -14.56 6.99 0.38
CA GLU A 208 -14.74 5.88 1.31
C GLU A 208 -15.56 4.75 0.67
N GLY A 209 -15.11 3.50 0.80
CA GLY A 209 -15.78 2.33 0.21
C GLY A 209 -15.66 2.21 -1.32
N LEU A 210 -14.86 3.07 -1.97
CA LEU A 210 -14.79 3.21 -3.42
C LEU A 210 -13.45 2.75 -4.04
N GLY A 211 -12.64 1.98 -3.31
CA GLY A 211 -11.31 1.54 -3.77
C GLY A 211 -11.31 0.75 -5.09
N HIS A 212 -12.43 0.17 -5.49
CA HIS A 212 -12.58 -0.48 -6.79
C HIS A 212 -12.38 0.48 -7.97
N GLU A 213 -12.67 1.77 -7.80
CA GLU A 213 -12.43 2.78 -8.83
C GLU A 213 -10.93 3.00 -9.04
N LEU A 214 -10.13 3.00 -7.97
CA LEU A 214 -8.67 3.07 -8.05
C LEU A 214 -8.13 1.87 -8.83
N VAL A 215 -8.58 0.65 -8.48
CA VAL A 215 -8.16 -0.59 -9.16
C VAL A 215 -8.49 -0.55 -10.66
N ARG A 216 -9.67 0.00 -11.03
CA ARG A 216 -10.11 0.13 -12.42
C ARG A 216 -9.36 1.24 -13.18
N ALA A 217 -8.92 2.29 -12.49
CA ALA A 217 -8.30 3.48 -13.09
C ALA A 217 -6.80 3.32 -13.38
N LEU A 218 -6.11 2.44 -12.65
CA LEU A 218 -4.66 2.21 -12.79
C LEU A 218 -4.25 1.71 -14.18
N LYS A 219 -3.19 2.31 -14.71
CA LYS A 219 -2.60 2.00 -16.02
C LYS A 219 -1.12 1.61 -15.88
N PRO A 220 -0.52 0.96 -16.90
CA PRO A 220 0.92 0.71 -16.91
C PRO A 220 1.72 2.00 -16.74
N GLY A 221 2.76 1.94 -15.91
CA GLY A 221 3.57 3.10 -15.52
C GLY A 221 3.01 3.88 -14.31
N ASP A 222 1.74 3.73 -13.97
CA ASP A 222 1.18 4.35 -12.77
C ASP A 222 1.73 3.68 -11.50
N ARG A 223 1.73 4.44 -10.42
CA ARG A 223 2.06 4.01 -9.05
C ARG A 223 0.90 4.33 -8.13
N VAL A 224 0.84 3.62 -7.01
CA VAL A 224 -0.04 3.95 -5.89
C VAL A 224 0.80 4.60 -4.80
N ALA A 225 0.35 5.75 -4.30
CA ALA A 225 0.94 6.42 -3.14
C ALA A 225 0.04 6.25 -1.92
N ILE A 226 0.63 5.96 -0.76
CA ILE A 226 -0.01 6.13 0.54
C ILE A 226 0.31 7.54 1.04
N LEU A 227 -0.75 8.32 1.26
CA LEU A 227 -0.69 9.64 1.86
C LEU A 227 -1.02 9.53 3.35
N ALA A 228 -0.18 10.11 4.21
CA ALA A 228 -0.48 10.32 5.63
C ALA A 228 -0.89 11.78 5.82
N LEU A 229 -2.10 11.99 6.34
CA LEU A 229 -2.78 13.28 6.36
C LEU A 229 -3.12 13.72 7.77
N ALA A 230 -2.92 15.02 8.03
CA ALA A 230 -3.29 15.66 9.27
C ALA A 230 -3.81 17.08 9.02
N GLU A 231 -4.89 17.49 9.68
CA GLU A 231 -5.60 18.76 9.42
C GLU A 231 -5.63 19.68 10.65
N GLN A 232 -5.39 19.17 11.85
CA GLN A 232 -5.53 19.95 13.08
C GLN A 232 -4.24 20.06 13.86
N TRP A 233 -4.02 21.25 14.41
CA TRP A 233 -2.91 21.51 15.32
C TRP A 233 -2.99 20.57 16.53
N GLY A 234 -1.85 19.96 16.87
CA GLY A 234 -1.74 19.01 17.97
C GLY A 234 -1.91 17.54 17.57
N TRP A 235 -2.19 17.22 16.30
CA TRP A 235 -2.10 15.85 15.80
C TRP A 235 -0.66 15.40 15.58
N GLU A 236 -0.42 14.14 15.94
CA GLU A 236 0.90 13.53 15.90
C GLU A 236 0.77 12.09 15.43
N ASN A 237 0.82 11.90 14.10
CA ASN A 237 0.69 10.60 13.49
C ASN A 237 2.04 9.88 13.49
N HIS A 238 2.10 8.74 14.16
CA HIS A 238 3.24 7.84 14.12
C HIS A 238 2.92 6.68 13.20
N VAL A 239 3.70 6.53 12.14
CA VAL A 239 3.63 5.36 11.26
C VAL A 239 4.83 4.49 11.53
N GLU A 240 4.57 3.26 11.97
CA GLU A 240 5.60 2.28 12.28
C GLU A 240 6.03 1.46 11.08
N SER A 241 5.07 1.11 10.22
CA SER A 241 5.33 0.37 8.98
C SER A 241 4.14 0.52 8.02
N GLY A 242 4.40 0.27 6.74
CA GLY A 242 3.35 0.06 5.77
C GLY A 242 3.82 -0.61 4.51
N SER A 243 2.90 -1.28 3.83
CA SER A 243 3.15 -1.97 2.57
C SER A 243 1.98 -1.85 1.60
N ILE A 244 2.30 -1.93 0.31
CA ILE A 244 1.36 -2.02 -0.80
C ILE A 244 1.70 -3.29 -1.58
N ASP A 245 0.69 -4.14 -1.79
CA ASP A 245 0.75 -5.28 -2.69
C ASP A 245 -0.22 -5.06 -3.85
N ILE A 246 0.28 -5.13 -5.08
CA ILE A 246 -0.53 -4.93 -6.30
C ILE A 246 -0.47 -6.21 -7.12
N TYR A 247 -1.61 -6.88 -7.26
CA TYR A 247 -1.77 -8.10 -8.05
C TYR A 247 -2.31 -7.75 -9.43
N TYR A 248 -1.78 -8.37 -10.48
CA TYR A 248 -2.14 -8.02 -11.87
C TYR A 248 -2.13 -9.25 -12.80
N SER A 249 -2.80 -9.15 -13.94
CA SER A 249 -2.80 -10.22 -14.95
C SER A 249 -1.57 -10.20 -15.85
N VAL A 250 -1.08 -11.38 -16.24
CA VAL A 250 -0.07 -11.57 -17.30
C VAL A 250 -0.62 -12.27 -18.52
#